data_AF-A0A8J2TJ81-F1
#
_entry.id   AF-A0A8J2TJ81-F1
#
_cell.length_a   1.000
_cell.length_b   1.000
_cell.length_c   1.000
_cell.angle_alpha   90.00
_cell.angle_beta   90.00
_cell.angle_gamma   90.00
#
_symmetry.space_group_name_H-M   'P 1'
#
loop_
_entity.id
_entity.type
_entity.pdbx_description
1 polymer ?
#
loop_
_entity_poly.entity_id
_entity_poly.type
_entity_poly.pdbx_seq_one_letter_code
_entity_poly.pdbx_strand_id
1 'polypeptide(L)' 'MIAVGKHNNSLVIIPYEYTEEFITPVTVHATTRQQIQFRLQTGRFINE' A
#
# COMPACT_ATOMS: atom_id res chain seq x y z
N MET A 1 -4.70 -5.97 4.19
CA MET A 1 -3.48 -6.49 3.49
C MET A 1 -2.85 -5.36 2.67
N ILE A 2 -1.64 -5.51 2.14
CA ILE A 2 -0.95 -4.43 1.42
C ILE A 2 -0.40 -4.95 0.09
N ALA A 3 -0.72 -4.28 -1.01
CA ALA A 3 -0.11 -4.50 -2.30
C ALA A 3 0.95 -3.42 -2.55
N VAL A 4 2.13 -3.83 -3.03
CA VAL A 4 3.19 -2.91 -3.47
C VAL A 4 3.53 -3.25 -4.91
N GLY A 5 3.47 -2.25 -5.78
CA GLY A 5 3.70 -2.44 -7.21
C GLY A 5 4.16 -1.18 -7.91
N LYS A 6 4.74 -1.32 -9.10
CA LYS A 6 5.09 -0.18 -9.95
C LYS A 6 3.90 0.15 -10.83
N HIS A 7 3.45 1.39 -10.80
CA HIS A 7 2.43 1.92 -11.70
C HIS A 7 3.04 3.05 -12.52
N ASN A 8 3.12 2.87 -13.85
CA ASN A 8 3.88 3.72 -14.76
C ASN A 8 5.34 3.88 -14.30
N ASN A 9 5.73 5.08 -13.86
CA ASN A 9 7.08 5.36 -13.37
C ASN A 9 7.16 5.58 -11.86
N SER A 10 6.05 5.41 -11.15
CA SER A 10 5.95 5.59 -9.70
C SER A 10 5.80 4.25 -9.00
N LEU A 11 6.44 4.10 -7.86
CA LEU A 11 6.20 2.97 -6.97
C LEU A 11 5.00 3.31 -6.11
N VAL A 12 4.06 2.37 -5.98
CA VAL A 12 2.78 2.60 -5.34
C VAL A 12 2.57 1.54 -4.27
N ILE A 13 2.02 1.99 -3.14
CA ILE A 13 1.54 1.12 -2.07
C ILE A 13 0.04 1.33 -1.90
N ILE A 14 -0.69 0.22 -1.90
CA ILE A 14 -2.15 0.18 -1.81
C ILE A 14 -2.50 -0.73 -0.64
N PRO A 15 -2.78 -0.19 0.55
CA PRO A 15 -3.54 -0.91 1.55
C PRO A 15 -4.93 -1.25 1.00
N TYR A 16 -5.33 -2.51 1.16
CA TYR A 16 -6.65 -2.99 0.76
C TYR A 16 -7.25 -3.88 1.83
N GLU A 17 -8.56 -3.78 1.94
CA GLU A 17 -9.39 -4.75 2.63
C GLU A 17 -9.80 -5.83 1.64
N TYR A 18 -9.76 -7.07 2.10
CA TYR A 18 -10.14 -8.23 1.31
C TYR A 18 -11.36 -8.87 1.94
N THR A 19 -12.43 -8.96 1.16
CA THR A 19 -13.55 -9.86 1.40
C THR A 19 -13.52 -10.95 0.32
N GLU A 20 -14.22 -12.07 0.52
CA GLU A 20 -14.14 -13.22 -0.40
C GLU A 20 -14.47 -12.87 -1.86
N GLU A 21 -15.25 -11.81 -2.10
CA GLU A 21 -15.67 -11.37 -3.43
C GLU A 21 -15.04 -10.05 -3.87
N PHE A 22 -14.51 -9.24 -2.95
CA PHE A 22 -14.08 -7.87 -3.25
C PHE A 22 -12.72 -7.54 -2.63
N ILE A 23 -11.93 -6.80 -3.42
CA ILE A 23 -10.74 -6.10 -2.95
C ILE A 23 -11.08 -4.61 -2.94
N THR A 24 -11.22 -4.05 -1.74
CA THR A 24 -11.51 -2.63 -1.57
C THR A 24 -10.21 -1.90 -1.21
N PRO A 25 -9.64 -1.09 -2.12
CA PRO A 25 -8.47 -0.29 -1.79
C PRO A 25 -8.87 0.82 -0.81
N VAL A 26 -8.15 0.92 0.32
CA VAL A 26 -8.41 1.94 1.33
C VAL A 26 -7.82 3.28 0.88
N THR A 27 -6.59 3.27 0.37
CA THR A 27 -5.89 4.46 -0.14
C THR A 27 -4.78 4.04 -1.10
N VAL A 28 -4.40 4.93 -2.01
CA VAL A 28 -3.30 4.73 -2.95
C VAL A 28 -2.22 5.78 -2.67
N HIS A 29 -1.03 5.36 -2.25
CA HIS A 29 0.11 6.27 -2.12
C HIS A 29 1.13 6.01 -3.22
N ALA A 30 1.38 7.02 -4.07
CA ALA A 30 2.53 7.04 -4.97
C ALA A 30 3.73 7.63 -4.21
N THR A 31 4.71 6.79 -3.89
CA THR A 31 5.80 7.14 -2.97
C THR A 31 7.10 6.45 -3.38
N THR A 32 8.23 6.86 -2.80
CA THR A 32 9.54 6.30 -3.14
C THR A 32 9.77 4.96 -2.44
N ARG A 33 10.70 4.14 -2.95
CA ARG A 33 11.07 2.85 -2.33
C ARG A 33 11.50 3.00 -0.87
N GLN A 34 12.27 4.04 -0.54
CA GLN A 34 12.72 4.31 0.83
C GLN A 34 11.54 4.61 1.77
N GLN A 35 10.57 5.40 1.31
CA GLN A 35 9.37 5.71 2.10
C GLN A 35 8.47 4.48 2.28
N ILE A 36 8.31 3.64 1.25
CA ILE A 36 7.59 2.36 1.37
C ILE A 36 8.27 1.45 2.38
N GLN A 37 9.60 1.29 2.27
CA GLN A 37 10.36 0.41 3.15
C GLN A 37 10.34 0.92 4.60
N PHE A 38 10.44 2.22 4.81
CA PHE A 38 10.27 2.83 6.13
C PHE A 38 8.88 2.55 6.71
N ARG A 39 7.81 2.71 5.92
CA ARG A 39 6.43 2.46 6.39
C ARG A 39 6.18 0.97 6.67
N LEU A 40 6.75 0.06 5.88
CA LEU A 40 6.69 -1.38 6.12
C LEU A 40 7.42 -1.77 7.41
N GLN A 41 8.61 -1.22 7.64
CA GLN A 41 9.41 -1.49 8.85
C GLN A 41 8.78 -0.90 10.12
N THR A 42 8.12 0.25 10.01
CA THR A 42 7.51 0.94 11.16
C THR A 42 6.08 0.47 11.45
N GLY A 43 5.51 -0.44 10.65
CA GLY A 43 4.19 -1.04 10.89
C GLY A 43 3.00 -0.07 10.83
N ARG A 44 3.19 1.16 10.33
CA ARG A 44 2.19 2.25 10.34
C ARG A 44 1.05 2.12 9.33
N PHE A 45 0.67 0.90 8.94
CA PHE A 45 -0.47 0.65 8.06
C PHE A 45 -1.69 0.09 8.79
N ILE A 46 -1.67 0.11 10.12
CA ILE A 46 -2.75 -0.39 10.97
C ILE A 46 -3.60 0.81 11.40
N ASN A 47 -4.67 1.08 10.63
CA ASN A 47 -5.78 2.01 10.90
C ASN A 47 -5.48 3.52 10.83
N GLU A 48 -5.69 4.11 9.66
CA GLU A 48 -6.47 5.36 9.52
C GLU A 48 -7.62 5.12 8.55
#